data_AF-A0A2G2JJ78-F1
#
_entry.id   AF-A0A2G2JJ78-F1
#
_cell.length_a   1.000
_cell.length_b   1.000
_cell.length_c   1.000
_cell.angle_alpha   90.00
_cell.angle_beta   90.00
_cell.angle_gamma   90.00
#
_symmetry.space_group_name_H-M   'P 1'
#
loop_
_entity.id
_entity.type
_entity.pdbx_description
1 polymer ?
#
loop_
_entity_poly.entity_id
_entity_poly.type
_entity_poly.pdbx_seq_one_letter_code
_entity_poly.pdbx_strand_id
1 'polypeptide(L)' 'MDEEMLPPWLQYPEIPLGSMGWRMGPGEEYWYQFVDWYGRLNEGEREGYKARYPKPESWKVFWPYIPEKLEAYLGTNA' A
#
# COMPACT_ATOMS: atom_id res chain seq x y z
N MET A 1 8.37 2.14 -17.78
CA MET A 1 7.09 2.65 -17.25
C MET A 1 6.68 1.63 -16.22
N ASP A 2 7.00 1.86 -14.96
CA ASP A 2 6.48 1.01 -13.89
C ASP A 2 4.95 1.10 -13.97
N GLU A 3 4.33 -0.05 -14.21
CA GLU A 3 2.88 -0.15 -14.29
C GLU A 3 2.30 0.30 -12.93
N GLU A 4 1.33 1.21 -12.96
CA GLU A 4 0.70 1.70 -11.74
C GLU A 4 0.08 0.53 -10.97
N MET A 5 0.49 0.36 -9.72
CA MET A 5 -0.09 -0.69 -8.88
C MET A 5 -1.46 -0.26 -8.35
N LEU A 6 -2.39 -1.21 -8.28
CA LEU A 6 -3.70 -0.99 -7.67
C LEU A 6 -3.59 -0.83 -6.15
N PRO A 7 -4.53 -0.15 -5.50
CA PRO A 7 -4.51 -0.09 -4.05
C PRO A 7 -4.87 -1.47 -3.47
N PRO A 8 -4.39 -1.83 -2.27
CA PRO A 8 -4.60 -3.16 -1.69
C PRO A 8 -6.08 -3.58 -1.59
N TRP A 9 -7.00 -2.64 -1.35
CA TRP A 9 -8.43 -2.92 -1.28
C TRP A 9 -9.11 -3.18 -2.63
N LEU A 10 -8.46 -2.85 -3.76
CA LEU A 10 -8.95 -3.20 -5.09
C LEU A 10 -8.31 -4.48 -5.60
N GLN A 11 -7.03 -4.71 -5.28
CA GLN A 11 -6.35 -5.94 -5.67
C GLN A 11 -6.87 -7.16 -4.90
N TYR A 12 -7.01 -7.04 -3.57
CA TYR A 12 -7.51 -8.10 -2.69
C TYR A 12 -8.68 -7.57 -1.85
N PRO A 13 -9.87 -7.38 -2.45
CA PRO A 13 -11.04 -6.86 -1.74
C PRO A 13 -11.50 -7.80 -0.60
N GLU A 14 -11.13 -9.06 -0.66
CA GLU A 14 -11.43 -10.09 0.35
C GLU A 14 -10.51 -10.08 1.57
N ILE A 15 -9.39 -9.33 1.54
CA ILE A 15 -8.44 -9.24 2.66
C ILE A 15 -8.60 -7.87 3.35
N PRO A 16 -9.28 -7.79 4.51
CA PRO A 16 -9.47 -6.52 5.21
C PRO A 16 -8.14 -5.92 5.69
N LEU A 17 -8.11 -4.60 5.84
CA LEU A 17 -6.97 -3.90 6.46
C LEU A 17 -6.67 -4.49 7.85
N GLY A 18 -5.41 -4.84 8.11
CA GLY A 18 -4.97 -5.44 9.37
C GLY A 18 -5.14 -6.96 9.47
N SER A 19 -5.74 -7.62 8.46
CA SER A 19 -5.82 -9.07 8.39
C SER A 19 -4.43 -9.72 8.32
N MET A 20 -4.32 -10.95 8.86
CA MET A 20 -3.11 -11.77 8.72
C MET A 20 -2.79 -12.11 7.25
N GLY A 21 -3.77 -12.04 6.33
CA GLY A 21 -3.55 -12.24 4.91
C GLY A 21 -2.58 -11.24 4.25
N TRP A 22 -2.31 -10.10 4.92
CA TRP A 22 -1.28 -9.15 4.49
C TRP A 22 0.12 -9.51 5.00
N ARG A 23 0.24 -10.54 5.85
CA ARG A 23 1.50 -11.02 6.46
C ARG A 23 1.79 -12.48 6.15
N MET A 24 0.99 -13.08 5.26
CA MET A 24 1.16 -14.44 4.78
C MET A 24 0.58 -14.58 3.38
N GLY A 25 1.31 -15.27 2.50
CA GLY A 25 0.82 -15.62 1.17
C GLY A 25 0.78 -14.44 0.19
N PRO A 26 -0.11 -14.45 -0.82
CA PRO A 26 -0.06 -13.50 -1.93
C PRO A 26 -0.37 -12.05 -1.55
N GLY A 27 -1.08 -11.82 -0.44
CA GLY A 27 -1.31 -10.48 0.08
C GLY A 27 -0.03 -9.84 0.62
N GLU A 28 0.86 -10.61 1.24
CA GLU A 28 2.15 -10.11 1.75
C GLU A 28 3.07 -9.66 0.61
N GLU A 29 3.21 -10.48 -0.43
CA GLU A 29 4.08 -10.15 -1.57
C GLU A 29 3.60 -8.87 -2.28
N TYR A 30 2.28 -8.77 -2.51
CA TYR A 30 1.68 -7.58 -3.10
C TYR A 30 1.84 -6.35 -2.20
N TRP A 31 1.70 -6.52 -0.88
CA TRP A 31 1.87 -5.44 0.07
C TRP A 31 3.26 -4.83 -0.03
N TYR A 32 4.32 -5.65 -0.07
CA TYR A 32 5.68 -5.15 -0.19
C TYR A 32 5.92 -4.45 -1.52
N GLN A 33 5.47 -5.03 -2.64
CA GLN A 33 5.59 -4.41 -3.96
C GLN A 33 4.85 -3.06 -4.00
N PHE A 34 3.63 -3.02 -3.47
CA PHE A 34 2.83 -1.80 -3.41
C PHE A 34 3.51 -0.71 -2.57
N VAL A 35 4.03 -1.08 -1.39
CA VAL A 35 4.70 -0.13 -0.50
C VAL A 35 5.98 0.41 -1.14
N ASP A 36 6.81 -0.44 -1.74
CA ASP A 36 8.03 -0.02 -2.46
C ASP A 36 7.70 0.92 -3.63
N TRP A 37 6.75 0.53 -4.50
CA TRP A 37 6.31 1.35 -5.61
C TRP A 37 5.75 2.71 -5.15
N TYR A 38 4.82 2.71 -4.19
CA TYR A 38 4.21 3.93 -3.66
C TYR A 38 5.24 4.84 -2.95
N GLY A 39 6.25 4.23 -2.32
CA GLY A 39 7.39 4.91 -1.72
C GLY A 39 8.25 5.68 -2.73
N ARG A 40 8.32 5.23 -3.98
CA ARG A 40 9.07 5.90 -5.07
C ARG A 40 8.34 7.10 -5.66
N LEU A 41 7.02 7.19 -5.50
CA LEU A 41 6.22 8.32 -5.99
C LEU A 41 6.55 9.61 -5.23
N ASN A 42 6.55 10.74 -5.93
CA ASN A 42 6.63 12.06 -5.31
C ASN A 42 5.30 12.49 -4.68
N GLU A 43 5.29 13.61 -3.95
CA GLU A 43 4.09 14.10 -3.26
C GLU A 43 2.90 14.32 -4.20
N GLY A 44 3.12 14.98 -5.36
CA GLY A 44 2.07 15.23 -6.33
C GLY A 44 1.51 13.95 -6.97
N GLU A 45 2.36 12.98 -7.25
CA GLU A 45 1.96 11.66 -7.75
C GLU A 45 1.12 10.89 -6.71
N ARG A 46 1.52 10.94 -5.44
CA ARG A 46 0.77 10.34 -4.33
C ARG A 46 -0.60 10.99 -4.16
N GLU A 47 -0.69 12.31 -4.22
CA GLU A 47 -1.98 13.02 -4.14
C GLU A 47 -2.88 12.67 -5.34
N GLY A 48 -2.33 12.66 -6.56
CA GLY A 48 -3.05 12.24 -7.76
C GLY A 48 -3.51 10.77 -7.70
N TYR A 49 -2.71 9.90 -7.09
CA TYR A 49 -3.08 8.50 -6.85
C TYR A 49 -4.24 8.38 -5.85
N LYS A 50 -4.17 9.08 -4.71
CA LYS A 50 -5.24 9.10 -3.70
C LYS A 50 -6.58 9.62 -4.25
N ALA A 51 -6.52 10.59 -5.16
CA ALA A 51 -7.71 11.14 -5.82
C ALA A 51 -8.35 10.16 -6.81
N ARG A 52 -7.54 9.40 -7.56
CA ARG A 52 -8.01 8.38 -8.51
C ARG A 52 -8.57 7.13 -7.82
N TYR A 53 -7.97 6.76 -6.70
CA TYR A 53 -8.37 5.60 -5.91
C TYR A 53 -8.78 6.01 -4.49
N PRO A 54 -10.02 6.53 -4.32
CA PRO A 54 -10.50 6.88 -3.01
C PRO A 54 -10.61 5.63 -2.14
N LYS A 55 -10.06 5.71 -0.93
CA LYS A 55 -10.14 4.63 0.05
C LYS A 55 -11.57 4.49 0.60
N PRO A 56 -12.08 3.26 0.78
CA PRO A 56 -13.32 3.04 1.51
C PRO A 56 -13.15 3.35 3.01
N GLU A 57 -14.26 3.54 3.73
CA GLU A 57 -14.24 3.89 5.15
C GLU A 57 -13.49 2.87 6.02
N SER A 58 -13.61 1.58 5.70
CA SER A 58 -12.90 0.48 6.37
C SER A 58 -11.37 0.57 6.24
N TRP A 59 -10.87 1.41 5.34
CA TRP A 59 -9.44 1.65 5.10
C TRP A 59 -8.98 3.06 5.54
N LYS A 60 -9.75 3.75 6.38
CA LYS A 60 -9.47 5.14 6.79
C LYS A 60 -8.08 5.37 7.40
N VAL A 61 -7.45 4.37 8.02
CA VAL A 61 -6.10 4.49 8.61
C VAL A 61 -4.97 4.06 7.67
N PHE A 62 -5.27 3.68 6.42
CA PHE A 62 -4.28 3.15 5.48
C PHE A 62 -3.16 4.13 5.15
N TRP A 63 -3.48 5.37 4.77
CA TRP A 63 -2.42 6.33 4.39
C TRP A 63 -1.47 6.71 5.51
N PRO A 64 -1.91 6.91 6.76
CA PRO A 64 -1.01 7.03 7.90
C PRO A 64 -0.17 5.76 8.18
N TYR A 65 -0.73 4.59 7.90
CA TYR A 65 -0.07 3.29 8.12
C TYR A 65 1.07 2.99 7.13
N ILE A 66 0.95 3.46 5.88
CA ILE A 66 1.96 3.24 4.84
C ILE A 66 3.33 3.86 5.19
N PRO A 67 3.45 5.12 5.64
CA PRO A 67 4.68 5.71 6.15
C PRO A 67 5.36 4.88 7.23
N GLU A 68 4.63 4.41 8.24
CA GLU A 68 5.19 3.55 9.30
C GLU A 68 5.77 2.25 8.71
N LYS A 69 5.09 1.68 7.71
CA LYS A 69 5.55 0.48 7.00
C LYS A 69 6.72 0.74 6.07
N LEU A 70 6.79 1.91 5.43
CA LEU A 70 7.94 2.34 4.63
C LEU A 70 9.18 2.43 5.50
N GLU A 71 9.09 3.08 6.66
CA GLU A 71 10.22 3.21 7.59
C GLU A 71 10.70 1.85 8.10
N ALA A 72 9.77 0.96 8.47
CA ALA A 72 10.11 -0.40 8.89
C ALA A 72 10.73 -1.22 7.75
N TYR A 73 10.22 -1.11 6.53
CA TYR A 73 10.73 -1.82 5.36
C TYR A 73 12.14 -1.35 4.98
N LEU A 74 12.34 -0.04 4.90
CA LEU A 74 13.63 0.57 4.55
C LEU A 74 14.69 0.35 5.64
N GLY A 75 14.29 0.40 6.91
CA GLY A 75 15.20 0.16 8.04
C GLY A 75 15.63 -1.30 8.23
N THR A 76 14.88 -2.26 7.67
CA THR A 76 15.21 -3.70 7.75
C THR A 76 16.02 -4.19 6.54
N ASN A 77 16.04 -3.42 5.44
CA ASN A 77 16.80 -3.73 4.21
C ASN A 77 18.07 -2.86 4.05
N ALA A 78 18.55 -2.21 5.11
CA ALA A 78 19.76 -1.40 5.15
C ALA A 78 20.96 -2.14 5.73
#